data_AF-A0A916C4Q2-F1
#
_entry.id   AF-A0A916C4Q2-F1
#
_cell.length_a   1.000
_cell.length_b   1.000
_cell.length_c   1.000
_cell.angle_alpha   90.00
_cell.angle_beta   90.00
_cell.angle_gamma   90.00
#
_symmetry.space_group_name_H-M   'P 1'
#
loop_
_entity.id
_entity.type
_entity.pdbx_description
1 polymer ?
#
loop_
_entity_poly.entity_id
_entity_poly.type
_entity_poly.pdbx_seq_one_letter_code
_entity_poly.pdbx_strand_id
1 'polypeptide(L)'
;MSHVKISDQEIISGDPLLRWLCLKRKLTNLKIILGLSLLSGLAFLVVGNIASVEYQGSGNRILHVGNLGFFVVWLLIFVPMMWGAFLWQARSAPALFLGLMHNGIFGESDSTHYRQAAEQIRQTLNLMCRRLTYVVVILALVLFWLNELLYAWPEQFRINSEYWYEVKWYLPIHLLTWSIGLYALFLFVLRQIILVFGLSKILRTVEIEIKPLHPDEVGGFGAVGRFINLSILLAVGIGLLAVLFAGLVFVTGADILRRSDVLALFGLYLVLVPLCLFVPYYSARSAMLRARGVLLKPIAEEFQGVLEVAYSKIAAPTQELNDVDERLEQIKKHRDIVLQVCPISPLSLSAFRNISITASIPFISGVASFVVQFLNK
;
A
#
# COMPACT_ATOMS: atom_id res chain seq x y z
N MET A 1 18.61 25.64 -14.09
CA MET A 1 18.57 24.23 -13.64
C MET A 1 17.13 23.75 -13.69
N SER A 2 16.86 22.64 -14.37
CA SER A 2 15.51 22.12 -14.51
C SER A 2 15.05 21.53 -13.17
N HIS A 3 14.18 22.23 -12.45
CA HIS A 3 13.43 21.61 -11.36
C HIS A 3 12.85 20.30 -11.88
N VAL A 4 13.12 19.20 -11.18
CA VAL A 4 12.59 17.89 -11.53
C VAL A 4 11.07 18.02 -11.43
N LYS A 5 10.41 18.18 -12.58
CA LYS A 5 8.95 18.30 -12.66
C LYS A 5 8.34 16.91 -12.51
N ILE A 6 8.47 16.34 -11.32
CA ILE A 6 7.68 15.18 -10.95
C ILE A 6 6.25 15.69 -10.83
N SER A 7 5.41 15.37 -11.82
CA SER A 7 4.02 15.77 -11.82
C SER A 7 3.14 14.53 -11.87
N ASP A 8 2.02 14.58 -11.16
CA ASP A 8 0.90 13.64 -11.33
C ASP A 8 0.54 13.44 -12.81
N GLN A 9 0.76 14.46 -13.66
CA GLN A 9 0.56 14.38 -15.10
C GLN A 9 1.44 13.33 -15.79
N GLU A 10 2.67 13.10 -15.34
CA GLU A 10 3.55 12.10 -15.94
C GLU A 10 2.96 10.69 -15.75
N ILE A 11 2.48 10.37 -14.54
CA ILE A 11 1.85 9.08 -14.25
C ILE A 11 0.51 8.94 -14.99
N ILE A 12 -0.33 9.97 -14.97
CA ILE A 12 -1.60 9.98 -15.70
C ILE A 12 -1.37 9.81 -17.20
N SER A 13 -0.32 10.43 -17.74
CA SER A 13 0.03 10.29 -19.15
C SER A 13 0.59 8.90 -19.45
N GLY A 14 1.37 8.29 -18.55
CA GLY A 14 1.98 6.97 -18.74
C GLY A 14 0.99 5.81 -18.72
N ASP A 15 -0.20 6.02 -18.18
CA ASP A 15 -1.28 5.04 -18.08
C ASP A 15 -2.30 5.21 -19.23
N PRO A 16 -2.46 4.23 -20.13
CA PRO A 16 -3.39 4.35 -21.25
C PRO A 16 -4.83 4.64 -20.82
N LEU A 17 -5.27 4.05 -19.72
CA LEU A 17 -6.63 4.20 -19.22
C LEU A 17 -6.80 5.56 -18.55
N LEU A 18 -5.88 5.99 -17.68
CA LEU A 18 -5.95 7.33 -17.08
C LEU A 18 -5.76 8.43 -18.10
N ARG A 19 -4.88 8.25 -19.09
CA ARG A 19 -4.73 9.17 -20.22
C ARG A 19 -6.07 9.35 -20.94
N TRP A 20 -6.78 8.27 -21.20
CA TRP A 20 -8.09 8.33 -21.85
C TRP A 20 -9.16 8.98 -20.95
N LEU A 21 -9.28 8.56 -19.69
CA LEU A 21 -10.29 9.06 -18.76
C LEU A 21 -10.04 10.52 -18.34
N CYS A 22 -8.82 10.83 -17.89
CA CYS A 22 -8.49 12.13 -17.30
C CYS A 22 -8.09 13.16 -18.36
N LEU A 23 -7.27 12.82 -19.35
CA LEU A 23 -6.79 13.81 -20.33
C LEU A 23 -7.73 13.96 -21.52
N LYS A 24 -8.19 12.85 -22.11
CA LYS A 24 -9.07 12.90 -23.29
C LYS A 24 -10.52 13.21 -22.93
N ARG A 25 -11.06 12.57 -21.88
CA ARG A 25 -12.45 12.76 -21.44
C ARG A 25 -12.62 13.83 -20.34
N LYS A 26 -11.53 14.36 -19.78
CA LYS A 26 -11.56 15.38 -18.71
C LYS A 26 -12.42 14.98 -17.51
N LEU A 27 -12.46 13.68 -17.20
CA LEU A 27 -13.22 13.17 -16.05
C LEU A 27 -12.45 13.42 -14.76
N THR A 28 -13.17 13.81 -13.70
CA THR A 28 -12.61 13.91 -12.36
C THR A 28 -12.54 12.53 -11.71
N ASN A 29 -11.64 12.32 -10.74
CA ASN A 29 -11.51 11.04 -10.03
C ASN A 29 -12.87 10.56 -9.48
N LEU A 30 -13.65 11.46 -8.88
CA LEU A 30 -14.98 11.14 -8.35
C LEU A 30 -15.93 10.64 -9.46
N LYS A 31 -15.96 11.32 -10.62
CA LYS A 31 -16.79 10.90 -11.75
C LYS A 31 -16.36 9.54 -12.31
N ILE A 32 -15.06 9.25 -12.32
CA ILE A 32 -14.54 7.93 -12.74
C ILE A 32 -15.01 6.85 -11.77
N ILE A 33 -14.81 7.06 -10.47
CA ILE A 33 -15.19 6.11 -9.40
C ILE A 33 -16.69 5.84 -9.46
N LEU A 34 -17.52 6.89 -9.41
CA LEU A 34 -18.97 6.76 -9.44
C LEU A 34 -19.47 6.17 -10.77
N GLY A 35 -18.92 6.64 -11.90
CA GLY A 35 -19.33 6.18 -13.22
C GLY A 35 -19.04 4.70 -13.45
N LEU A 36 -17.86 4.22 -13.06
CA LEU A 36 -17.50 2.81 -13.20
C LEU A 36 -18.26 1.93 -12.20
N SER A 37 -18.45 2.39 -10.97
CA SER A 37 -19.23 1.65 -9.96
C SER A 37 -20.70 1.53 -10.34
N LEU A 38 -21.30 2.61 -10.85
CA LEU A 38 -22.67 2.62 -11.34
C LEU A 38 -22.80 1.75 -12.59
N LEU A 39 -21.86 1.85 -13.55
CA LEU A 39 -21.89 1.03 -14.76
C LEU A 39 -21.80 -0.46 -14.42
N SER A 40 -20.85 -0.86 -13.56
CA SER A 40 -20.72 -2.23 -13.10
C SER A 40 -21.97 -2.68 -12.35
N GLY A 41 -22.53 -1.83 -11.48
CA GLY A 41 -23.70 -2.17 -10.70
C GLY A 41 -24.97 -2.32 -11.52
N LEU A 42 -25.23 -1.40 -12.44
CA LEU A 42 -26.34 -1.48 -13.37
C LEU A 42 -26.21 -2.69 -14.29
N ALA A 43 -25.00 -2.95 -14.81
CA ALA A 43 -24.76 -4.15 -15.61
C ALA A 43 -25.12 -5.40 -14.82
N PHE A 44 -24.65 -5.54 -13.57
CA PHE A 44 -25.00 -6.68 -12.72
C PHE A 44 -26.49 -6.79 -12.41
N LEU A 45 -27.16 -5.69 -12.05
CA LEU A 45 -28.56 -5.69 -11.69
C LEU A 45 -29.46 -6.00 -12.89
N VAL A 46 -29.25 -5.34 -14.03
CA VAL A 46 -30.05 -5.56 -15.24
C VAL A 46 -29.86 -6.99 -15.74
N VAL A 47 -28.60 -7.42 -15.86
CA VAL A 47 -28.27 -8.74 -16.39
C VAL A 47 -28.71 -9.85 -15.44
N GLY A 48 -28.50 -9.67 -14.13
CA GLY A 48 -28.96 -10.62 -13.12
C GLY A 48 -30.49 -10.76 -13.11
N ASN A 49 -31.23 -9.65 -13.26
CA ASN A 49 -32.68 -9.70 -13.37
C ASN A 49 -33.14 -10.40 -14.65
N ILE A 50 -32.57 -10.07 -15.82
CA ILE A 50 -32.92 -10.72 -17.09
C ILE A 50 -32.63 -12.23 -17.02
N ALA A 51 -31.43 -12.60 -16.54
CA ALA A 51 -31.05 -14.00 -16.35
C ALA A 51 -31.97 -14.72 -15.35
N SER A 52 -32.38 -14.04 -14.27
CA SER A 52 -33.33 -14.61 -13.30
C SER A 52 -34.73 -14.81 -13.89
N VAL A 53 -35.21 -13.90 -14.73
CA VAL A 53 -36.53 -14.04 -15.39
C VAL A 53 -36.50 -15.19 -16.39
N GLU A 54 -35.43 -15.30 -17.19
CA GLU A 54 -35.24 -16.41 -18.13
C GLU A 54 -35.17 -17.76 -17.40
N TYR A 55 -34.45 -17.80 -16.28
CA TYR A 55 -34.34 -18.98 -15.43
C TYR A 55 -35.67 -19.35 -14.72
N GLN A 56 -36.50 -18.37 -14.34
CA GLN A 56 -37.85 -18.65 -13.83
C GLN A 56 -38.76 -19.24 -14.90
N GLY A 57 -38.62 -18.79 -16.15
CA GLY A 57 -39.38 -19.29 -17.29
C GLY A 57 -39.16 -20.78 -17.58
N SER A 58 -38.05 -21.38 -17.11
CA SER A 58 -37.77 -22.81 -17.28
C SER A 58 -38.39 -23.71 -16.21
N GLY A 59 -39.16 -23.16 -15.25
CA GLY A 59 -39.88 -23.93 -14.23
C GLY A 59 -39.09 -24.21 -12.94
N ASN A 60 -37.88 -23.67 -12.80
CA ASN A 60 -37.06 -23.79 -11.60
C ASN A 60 -37.46 -22.74 -10.54
N ARG A 61 -37.40 -23.12 -9.25
CA ARG A 61 -37.82 -22.25 -8.14
C ARG A 61 -36.87 -21.06 -7.92
N ILE A 62 -37.43 -20.05 -7.26
CA ILE A 62 -36.91 -18.69 -7.09
C ILE A 62 -35.45 -18.64 -6.68
N LEU A 63 -34.67 -17.89 -7.47
CA LEU A 63 -33.35 -17.38 -7.14
C LEU A 63 -33.46 -16.50 -5.88
N HIS A 64 -32.95 -16.96 -4.75
CA HIS A 64 -33.01 -16.19 -3.51
C HIS A 64 -32.29 -14.83 -3.68
N VAL A 65 -33.03 -13.75 -3.46
CA VAL A 65 -32.56 -12.37 -3.26
C VAL A 65 -31.52 -12.26 -2.12
N GLY A 66 -31.22 -13.35 -1.41
CA GLY A 66 -30.25 -13.43 -0.32
C GLY A 66 -28.84 -12.92 -0.68
N ASN A 67 -28.45 -12.94 -1.96
CA ASN A 67 -27.17 -12.40 -2.40
C ASN A 67 -27.18 -10.90 -2.74
N LEU A 68 -28.35 -10.25 -2.74
CA LEU A 68 -28.46 -8.82 -3.03
C LEU A 68 -27.59 -8.00 -2.06
N GLY A 69 -27.53 -8.38 -0.79
CA GLY A 69 -26.67 -7.73 0.20
C GLY A 69 -25.19 -7.78 -0.18
N PHE A 70 -24.70 -8.95 -0.61
CA PHE A 70 -23.32 -9.10 -1.09
C PHE A 70 -23.06 -8.21 -2.31
N PHE A 71 -23.95 -8.22 -3.30
CA PHE A 71 -23.78 -7.41 -4.51
C PHE A 71 -23.81 -5.91 -4.21
N VAL A 72 -24.70 -5.47 -3.32
CA VAL A 72 -24.77 -4.07 -2.88
C VAL A 72 -23.46 -3.67 -2.21
N VAL A 73 -22.93 -4.48 -1.29
CA VAL A 73 -21.64 -4.21 -0.64
C VAL A 73 -20.49 -4.21 -1.66
N TRP A 74 -20.43 -5.20 -2.55
CA TRP A 74 -19.43 -5.27 -3.63
C TRP A 74 -19.43 -4.02 -4.51
N LEU A 75 -20.61 -3.63 -4.99
CA LEU A 75 -20.78 -2.54 -5.96
C LEU A 75 -20.65 -1.16 -5.32
N LEU A 76 -21.17 -0.95 -4.11
CA LEU A 76 -21.20 0.36 -3.46
C LEU A 76 -19.97 0.64 -2.60
N ILE A 77 -19.21 -0.39 -2.20
CA ILE A 77 -18.06 -0.22 -1.32
C ILE A 77 -16.78 -0.66 -2.05
N PHE A 78 -16.71 -1.92 -2.50
CA PHE A 78 -15.45 -2.49 -2.97
C PHE A 78 -15.02 -2.01 -4.36
N VAL A 79 -15.94 -1.94 -5.33
CA VAL A 79 -15.62 -1.39 -6.65
C VAL A 79 -15.14 0.07 -6.54
N PRO A 80 -15.84 0.97 -5.82
CA PRO A 80 -15.33 2.31 -5.57
C PRO A 80 -13.99 2.33 -4.86
N MET A 81 -13.78 1.45 -3.88
CA MET A 81 -12.52 1.37 -3.13
C MET A 81 -11.35 0.93 -4.02
N MET A 82 -11.53 -0.05 -4.91
CA MET A 82 -10.49 -0.50 -5.85
C MET A 82 -10.11 0.62 -6.83
N TRP A 83 -11.11 1.30 -7.42
CA TRP A 83 -10.87 2.43 -8.30
C TRP A 83 -10.27 3.64 -7.56
N GLY A 84 -10.74 3.87 -6.34
CA GLY A 84 -10.20 4.88 -5.44
C GLY A 84 -8.74 4.63 -5.13
N ALA A 85 -8.36 3.40 -4.77
CA ALA A 85 -6.99 2.99 -4.51
C ALA A 85 -6.08 3.19 -5.74
N PHE A 86 -6.56 2.74 -6.91
CA PHE A 86 -5.87 2.88 -8.18
C PHE A 86 -5.62 4.36 -8.54
N LEU A 87 -6.63 5.21 -8.44
CA LEU A 87 -6.53 6.65 -8.74
C LEU A 87 -5.73 7.41 -7.68
N TRP A 88 -5.84 7.01 -6.42
CA TRP A 88 -5.09 7.56 -5.30
C TRP A 88 -3.59 7.37 -5.50
N GLN A 89 -3.17 6.19 -5.95
CA GLN A 89 -1.77 5.86 -6.14
C GLN A 89 -1.09 6.76 -7.19
N ALA A 90 -1.81 7.19 -8.21
CA ALA A 90 -1.30 8.11 -9.23
C ALA A 90 -0.90 9.49 -8.66
N ARG A 91 -1.47 9.90 -7.52
CA ARG A 91 -1.15 11.17 -6.83
C ARG A 91 -0.21 10.96 -5.64
N SER A 92 -0.41 9.87 -4.92
CA SER A 92 0.34 9.60 -3.69
C SER A 92 1.78 9.20 -3.93
N ALA A 93 2.07 8.58 -5.08
CA ALA A 93 3.43 8.25 -5.47
C ALA A 93 4.31 9.52 -5.66
N PRO A 94 3.92 10.51 -6.49
CA PRO A 94 4.62 11.79 -6.56
C PRO A 94 4.64 12.53 -5.22
N ALA A 95 3.51 12.60 -4.52
CA ALA A 95 3.40 13.33 -3.26
C ALA A 95 4.33 12.77 -2.16
N LEU A 96 4.54 11.46 -2.13
CA LEU A 96 5.49 10.82 -1.23
C LEU A 96 6.91 11.35 -1.47
N PHE A 97 7.39 11.27 -2.72
CA PHE A 97 8.76 11.64 -3.06
C PHE A 97 8.99 13.14 -3.03
N LEU A 98 8.04 13.92 -3.55
CA LEU A 98 8.06 15.38 -3.47
C LEU A 98 8.02 15.86 -2.02
N GLY A 99 7.26 15.20 -1.14
CA GLY A 99 7.24 15.50 0.28
C GLY A 99 8.63 15.32 0.92
N LEU A 100 9.33 14.22 0.61
CA LEU A 100 10.69 14.00 1.08
C LEU A 100 11.68 15.05 0.54
N MET A 101 11.59 15.37 -0.76
CA MET A 101 12.45 16.39 -1.38
C MET A 101 12.19 17.79 -0.82
N HIS A 102 10.92 18.18 -0.65
CA HIS A 102 10.52 19.47 -0.11
C HIS A 102 10.93 19.63 1.35
N ASN A 103 10.86 18.56 2.13
CA ASN A 103 11.30 18.57 3.53
C ASN A 103 12.84 18.55 3.68
N GLY A 104 13.59 18.62 2.58
CA GLY A 104 15.04 18.68 2.60
C GLY A 104 15.72 17.39 3.05
N ILE A 105 15.03 16.24 2.92
CA ILE A 105 15.56 14.93 3.36
C ILE A 105 16.80 14.51 2.55
N PHE A 106 16.93 14.98 1.31
CA PHE A 106 18.06 14.64 0.43
C PHE A 106 19.06 15.81 0.29
N GLY A 107 19.08 16.73 1.25
CA GLY A 107 19.91 17.92 1.25
C GLY A 107 19.43 19.03 0.30
N GLU A 108 20.31 19.99 0.02
CA GLU A 108 20.03 21.11 -0.89
C GLU A 108 19.87 20.66 -2.35
N SER A 109 19.13 21.43 -3.15
CA SER A 109 18.82 21.09 -4.55
C SER A 109 20.06 20.89 -5.44
N ASP A 110 21.16 21.52 -5.07
CA ASP A 110 22.40 21.51 -5.84
C ASP A 110 23.33 20.36 -5.44
N SER A 111 23.02 19.68 -4.33
CA SER A 111 23.80 18.55 -3.81
C SER A 111 23.76 17.33 -4.76
N THR A 112 24.83 16.54 -4.72
CA THR A 112 24.94 15.26 -5.45
C THR A 112 23.87 14.26 -4.99
N HIS A 113 23.58 14.23 -3.69
CA HIS A 113 22.56 13.36 -3.09
C HIS A 113 21.15 13.69 -3.59
N TYR A 114 20.80 14.97 -3.68
CA TYR A 114 19.51 15.40 -4.24
C TYR A 114 19.33 14.94 -5.68
N ARG A 115 20.37 15.13 -6.53
CA ARG A 115 20.33 14.68 -7.94
C ARG A 115 20.22 13.17 -8.06
N GLN A 116 20.94 12.43 -7.22
CA GLN A 116 20.86 10.96 -7.17
C GLN A 116 19.48 10.48 -6.73
N ALA A 117 18.89 11.09 -5.70
CA ALA A 117 17.52 10.80 -5.28
C ALA A 117 16.53 11.08 -6.40
N ALA A 118 16.59 12.26 -7.01
CA ALA A 118 15.70 12.65 -8.10
C ALA A 118 15.73 11.65 -9.28
N GLU A 119 16.92 11.20 -9.67
CA GLU A 119 17.07 10.21 -10.75
C GLU A 119 16.48 8.86 -10.36
N GLN A 120 16.73 8.37 -9.14
CA GLN A 120 16.14 7.10 -8.67
C GLN A 120 14.62 7.19 -8.50
N ILE A 121 14.10 8.33 -8.05
CA ILE A 121 12.66 8.60 -7.98
C ILE A 121 12.07 8.54 -9.38
N ARG A 122 12.68 9.23 -10.35
CA ARG A 122 12.24 9.22 -11.75
C ARG A 122 12.24 7.81 -12.33
N GLN A 123 13.29 7.02 -12.08
CA GLN A 123 13.36 5.62 -12.49
C GLN A 123 12.23 4.78 -11.88
N THR A 124 11.91 4.99 -10.60
CA THR A 124 10.81 4.30 -9.91
C THR A 124 9.46 4.64 -10.54
N LEU A 125 9.18 5.92 -10.78
CA LEU A 125 7.93 6.38 -11.40
C LEU A 125 7.81 5.95 -12.87
N ASN A 126 8.91 5.97 -13.62
CA ASN A 126 8.97 5.45 -14.98
C ASN A 126 8.67 3.95 -15.03
N LEU A 127 9.13 3.17 -14.05
CA LEU A 127 8.83 1.75 -13.97
C LEU A 127 7.33 1.49 -13.78
N MET A 128 6.64 2.29 -12.97
CA MET A 128 5.18 2.21 -12.81
C MET A 128 4.41 2.47 -14.11
N CYS A 129 5.00 3.26 -15.00
CA CYS A 129 4.40 3.68 -16.28
C CYS A 129 4.89 2.87 -17.48
N ARG A 130 5.83 1.94 -17.28
CA ARG A 130 6.43 1.16 -18.36
C ARG A 130 5.39 0.23 -18.99
N ARG A 131 5.43 0.07 -20.32
CA ARG A 131 4.53 -0.84 -21.05
C ARG A 131 4.51 -2.27 -20.47
N LEU A 132 5.66 -2.75 -20.02
CA LEU A 132 5.82 -4.06 -19.40
C LEU A 132 4.93 -4.24 -18.15
N THR A 133 4.72 -3.19 -17.35
CA THR A 133 3.86 -3.22 -16.16
C THR A 133 2.42 -3.58 -16.53
N TYR A 134 1.90 -3.03 -17.63
CA TYR A 134 0.56 -3.36 -18.12
C TYR A 134 0.49 -4.77 -18.72
N VAL A 135 1.55 -5.22 -19.40
CA VAL A 135 1.63 -6.59 -19.92
C VAL A 135 1.57 -7.60 -18.77
N VAL A 136 2.29 -7.36 -17.67
CA VAL A 136 2.25 -8.21 -16.48
C VAL A 136 0.84 -8.24 -15.87
N VAL A 137 0.16 -7.08 -15.79
CA VAL A 137 -1.22 -7.02 -15.28
C VAL A 137 -2.20 -7.77 -16.18
N ILE A 138 -2.09 -7.63 -17.50
CA ILE A 138 -2.93 -8.37 -18.45
C ILE A 138 -2.69 -9.87 -18.31
N LEU A 139 -1.42 -10.29 -18.18
CA LEU A 139 -1.09 -11.71 -17.97
C LEU A 139 -1.68 -12.23 -16.65
N ALA A 140 -1.58 -11.47 -15.56
CA ALA A 140 -2.19 -11.83 -14.28
C ALA A 140 -3.73 -11.94 -14.40
N LEU A 141 -4.37 -11.06 -15.16
CA LEU A 141 -5.80 -11.12 -15.43
C LEU A 141 -6.19 -12.36 -16.24
N VAL A 142 -5.42 -12.70 -17.27
CA VAL A 142 -5.63 -13.93 -18.07
C VAL A 142 -5.47 -15.17 -17.18
N LEU A 143 -4.42 -15.24 -16.36
CA LEU A 143 -4.20 -16.36 -15.45
C LEU A 143 -5.31 -16.47 -14.40
N PHE A 144 -5.78 -15.34 -13.87
CA PHE A 144 -6.92 -15.32 -12.97
C PHE A 144 -8.17 -15.94 -13.64
N TRP A 145 -8.52 -15.49 -14.85
CA TRP A 145 -9.68 -16.02 -15.55
C TRP A 145 -9.51 -17.48 -15.99
N LEU A 146 -8.30 -17.90 -16.37
CA LEU A 146 -8.03 -19.32 -16.65
C LEU A 146 -8.27 -20.16 -15.39
N ASN A 147 -7.79 -19.71 -14.23
CA ASN A 147 -8.07 -20.40 -12.97
C ASN A 147 -9.57 -20.43 -12.66
N GLU A 148 -10.27 -19.30 -12.83
CA GLU A 148 -11.71 -19.22 -12.57
C GLU A 148 -12.49 -20.15 -13.50
N LEU A 149 -12.21 -20.14 -14.80
CA LEU A 149 -12.91 -20.95 -15.80
C LEU A 149 -12.61 -22.44 -15.70
N LEU A 150 -11.38 -22.82 -15.33
CA LEU A 150 -10.97 -24.23 -15.28
C LEU A 150 -11.32 -24.91 -13.95
N TYR A 151 -11.32 -24.16 -12.84
CA TYR A 151 -11.49 -24.75 -11.51
C TYR A 151 -12.74 -24.24 -10.79
N ALA A 152 -12.90 -22.92 -10.66
CA ALA A 152 -13.97 -22.36 -9.85
C ALA A 152 -15.35 -22.50 -10.52
N TRP A 153 -15.42 -22.27 -11.82
CA TRP A 153 -16.67 -22.28 -12.58
C TRP A 153 -17.31 -23.69 -12.68
N PRO A 154 -16.56 -24.77 -12.98
CA PRO A 154 -17.12 -26.12 -12.95
C PRO A 154 -17.58 -26.54 -11.54
N GLU A 155 -16.85 -26.14 -10.50
CA GLU A 155 -17.23 -26.46 -9.12
C GLU A 155 -18.49 -25.71 -8.68
N GLN A 156 -18.67 -24.45 -9.12
CA GLN A 156 -19.91 -23.69 -8.90
C GLN A 156 -21.12 -24.39 -9.53
N PHE A 157 -21.02 -24.86 -10.78
CA PHE A 157 -22.07 -25.64 -11.42
C PHE A 157 -22.37 -26.96 -10.70
N ARG A 158 -21.36 -27.59 -10.12
CA ARG A 158 -21.54 -28.87 -9.41
C ARG A 158 -22.26 -28.70 -8.07
N ILE A 159 -22.09 -27.55 -7.41
CA ILE A 159 -22.62 -27.29 -6.07
C ILE A 159 -24.01 -26.65 -6.13
N ASN A 160 -24.28 -25.78 -7.12
CA ASN A 160 -25.57 -25.11 -7.27
C ASN A 160 -26.07 -25.19 -8.72
N SER A 161 -27.03 -26.09 -8.97
CA SER A 161 -27.82 -26.12 -10.21
C SER A 161 -28.82 -24.96 -10.31
N GLU A 162 -28.91 -24.11 -9.27
CA GLU A 162 -29.91 -23.03 -9.15
C GLU A 162 -29.37 -21.63 -9.48
N TYR A 163 -28.21 -21.54 -10.14
CA TYR A 163 -27.57 -20.25 -10.42
C TYR A 163 -27.69 -19.82 -11.90
N TRP A 164 -27.91 -18.52 -12.08
CA TRP A 164 -27.86 -17.74 -13.33
C TRP A 164 -26.60 -17.95 -14.21
N TYR A 165 -25.57 -18.65 -13.73
CA TYR A 165 -24.40 -19.03 -14.52
C TYR A 165 -24.69 -20.05 -15.64
N GLU A 166 -25.83 -20.75 -15.59
CA GLU A 166 -26.27 -21.66 -16.67
C GLU A 166 -26.63 -20.90 -17.97
N VAL A 167 -26.87 -19.60 -17.85
CA VAL A 167 -27.19 -18.71 -18.96
C VAL A 167 -25.91 -18.38 -19.72
N LYS A 168 -25.64 -19.05 -20.84
CA LYS A 168 -24.37 -18.92 -21.59
C LYS A 168 -23.98 -17.48 -21.96
N TRP A 169 -24.96 -16.62 -22.22
CA TRP A 169 -24.72 -15.21 -22.57
C TRP A 169 -24.30 -14.36 -21.36
N TYR A 170 -24.50 -14.86 -20.14
CA TYR A 170 -24.10 -14.19 -18.91
C TYR A 170 -22.57 -14.12 -18.74
N LEU A 171 -21.88 -15.22 -19.09
CA LEU A 171 -20.44 -15.36 -18.93
C LEU A 171 -19.63 -14.18 -19.50
N PRO A 172 -19.79 -13.76 -20.78
CA PRO A 172 -19.02 -12.64 -21.33
C PRO A 172 -19.26 -11.32 -20.58
N ILE A 173 -20.47 -11.08 -20.06
CA ILE A 173 -20.78 -9.87 -19.29
C ILE A 173 -20.14 -9.93 -17.90
N HIS A 174 -20.17 -11.11 -17.26
CA HIS A 174 -19.46 -11.37 -16.02
C HIS A 174 -17.96 -11.08 -16.17
N LEU A 175 -17.33 -11.69 -17.19
CA LEU A 175 -15.92 -11.51 -17.51
C LEU A 175 -15.58 -10.02 -17.68
N LEU A 176 -16.36 -9.29 -18.47
CA LEU A 176 -16.13 -7.88 -18.73
C LEU A 176 -16.23 -7.05 -17.44
N THR A 177 -17.30 -7.25 -16.67
CA THR A 177 -17.60 -6.39 -15.53
C THR A 177 -16.61 -6.58 -14.39
N TRP A 178 -16.18 -7.82 -14.14
CA TRP A 178 -15.15 -8.13 -13.14
C TRP A 178 -13.75 -7.73 -13.59
N SER A 179 -13.43 -7.91 -14.87
CA SER A 179 -12.11 -7.56 -15.42
C SER A 179 -11.77 -6.09 -15.18
N ILE A 180 -12.76 -5.20 -15.23
CA ILE A 180 -12.59 -3.77 -14.96
C ILE A 180 -12.09 -3.54 -13.52
N GLY A 181 -12.71 -4.16 -12.52
CA GLY A 181 -12.29 -4.05 -11.12
C GLY A 181 -10.96 -4.74 -10.84
N LEU A 182 -10.79 -5.96 -11.35
CA LEU A 182 -9.56 -6.75 -11.17
C LEU A 182 -8.34 -6.09 -11.82
N TYR A 183 -8.51 -5.43 -12.97
CA TYR A 183 -7.46 -4.63 -13.59
C TYR A 183 -6.96 -3.53 -12.64
N ALA A 184 -7.86 -2.77 -12.03
CA ALA A 184 -7.51 -1.72 -11.08
C ALA A 184 -6.79 -2.31 -9.85
N LEU A 185 -7.26 -3.44 -9.33
CA LEU A 185 -6.65 -4.14 -8.20
C LEU A 185 -5.23 -4.64 -8.52
N PHE A 186 -5.05 -5.39 -9.60
CA PHE A 186 -3.73 -5.93 -9.98
C PHE A 186 -2.73 -4.84 -10.31
N LEU A 187 -3.16 -3.79 -10.99
CA LEU A 187 -2.30 -2.65 -11.28
C LEU A 187 -1.92 -1.88 -10.00
N PHE A 188 -2.87 -1.73 -9.06
CA PHE A 188 -2.59 -1.16 -7.74
C PHE A 188 -1.53 -1.97 -6.99
N VAL A 189 -1.71 -3.30 -6.88
CA VAL A 189 -0.78 -4.19 -6.18
C VAL A 189 0.62 -4.11 -6.79
N LEU A 190 0.73 -4.23 -8.12
CA LEU A 190 2.02 -4.20 -8.80
C LEU A 190 2.74 -2.85 -8.62
N ARG A 191 2.01 -1.74 -8.76
CA ARG A 191 2.56 -0.41 -8.51
C ARG A 191 2.94 -0.21 -7.04
N GLN A 192 2.21 -0.81 -6.11
CA GLN A 192 2.49 -0.70 -4.69
C GLN A 192 3.81 -1.41 -4.35
N ILE A 193 4.03 -2.59 -4.94
CA ILE A 193 5.31 -3.31 -4.88
C ILE A 193 6.43 -2.40 -5.41
N ILE A 194 6.28 -1.84 -6.61
CA ILE A 194 7.29 -0.95 -7.22
C ILE A 194 7.61 0.24 -6.30
N LEU A 195 6.61 0.89 -5.73
CA LEU A 195 6.79 2.04 -4.84
C LEU A 195 7.51 1.68 -3.55
N VAL A 196 7.10 0.60 -2.89
CA VAL A 196 7.70 0.14 -1.63
C VAL A 196 9.18 -0.20 -1.83
N PHE A 197 9.51 -0.95 -2.89
CA PHE A 197 10.89 -1.31 -3.19
C PHE A 197 11.71 -0.12 -3.71
N GLY A 198 11.12 0.76 -4.51
CA GLY A 198 11.76 1.99 -4.98
C GLY A 198 12.13 2.92 -3.83
N LEU A 199 11.17 3.19 -2.93
CA LEU A 199 11.42 3.97 -1.70
C LEU A 199 12.53 3.34 -0.86
N SER A 200 12.45 2.02 -0.64
CA SER A 200 13.46 1.27 0.11
C SER A 200 14.86 1.41 -0.49
N LYS A 201 14.99 1.31 -1.82
CA LYS A 201 16.25 1.48 -2.54
C LYS A 201 16.81 2.90 -2.37
N ILE A 202 15.97 3.92 -2.56
CA ILE A 202 16.36 5.33 -2.43
C ILE A 202 16.88 5.61 -1.02
N LEU A 203 16.11 5.26 0.00
CA LEU A 203 16.46 5.50 1.40
C LEU A 203 17.71 4.73 1.85
N ARG A 204 18.04 3.62 1.19
CA ARG A 204 19.26 2.84 1.46
C ARG A 204 20.51 3.41 0.80
N THR A 205 20.38 3.95 -0.41
CA THR A 205 21.52 4.31 -1.26
C THR A 205 21.86 5.79 -1.27
N VAL A 206 20.90 6.65 -0.96
CA VAL A 206 21.12 8.11 -0.89
C VAL A 206 21.33 8.50 0.56
N GLU A 207 22.29 9.40 0.79
CA GLU A 207 22.49 10.04 2.09
C GLU A 207 21.29 10.92 2.42
N ILE A 208 20.83 10.85 3.68
CA ILE A 208 19.66 11.58 4.12
C ILE A 208 20.01 12.52 5.27
N GLU A 209 19.30 13.64 5.33
CA GLU A 209 19.36 14.60 6.42
C GLU A 209 18.07 14.54 7.23
N ILE A 210 18.19 14.31 8.54
CA ILE A 210 17.06 14.45 9.45
C ILE A 210 16.93 15.93 9.82
N LYS A 211 15.70 16.43 9.87
CA LYS A 211 15.40 17.78 10.35
C LYS A 211 14.73 17.68 11.73
N PRO A 212 15.47 17.70 12.86
CA PRO A 212 14.92 17.32 14.17
C PRO A 212 13.78 18.21 14.66
N LEU A 213 13.78 19.48 14.25
CA LEU A 213 12.76 20.48 14.59
C LEU A 213 11.68 20.64 13.49
N HIS A 214 11.54 19.65 12.61
CA HIS A 214 10.53 19.70 11.56
C HIS A 214 9.11 19.56 12.17
N PRO A 215 8.09 20.30 11.70
CA PRO A 215 6.75 20.32 12.29
C PRO A 215 5.97 19.00 12.20
N ASP A 216 6.52 17.95 11.59
CA ASP A 216 5.90 16.63 11.51
C ASP A 216 6.31 15.70 12.66
N GLU A 217 7.17 16.15 13.58
CA GLU A 217 7.67 15.40 14.75
C GLU A 217 8.45 14.10 14.42
N VAL A 218 8.61 13.79 13.13
CA VAL A 218 9.32 12.59 12.63
C VAL A 218 10.48 12.97 11.73
N GLY A 219 10.93 14.21 11.81
CA GLY A 219 12.20 14.64 11.22
C GLY A 219 12.12 14.90 9.72
N GLY A 220 10.94 15.23 9.20
CA GLY A 220 10.66 15.40 7.77
C GLY A 220 10.15 14.14 7.06
N PHE A 221 10.03 13.00 7.77
CA PHE A 221 9.55 11.72 7.23
C PHE A 221 8.02 11.56 7.21
N GLY A 222 7.25 12.59 7.53
CA GLY A 222 5.78 12.52 7.62
C GLY A 222 5.11 12.05 6.31
N ALA A 223 5.73 12.31 5.16
CA ALA A 223 5.27 11.79 3.87
C ALA A 223 5.31 10.24 3.80
N VAL A 224 6.35 9.62 4.35
CA VAL A 224 6.47 8.16 4.46
C VAL A 224 5.43 7.62 5.43
N GLY A 225 5.26 8.26 6.59
CA GLY A 225 4.24 7.85 7.55
C GLY A 225 2.83 7.87 6.97
N ARG A 226 2.45 8.94 6.27
CA ARG A 226 1.16 9.03 5.55
C ARG A 226 1.02 7.96 4.47
N PHE A 227 2.08 7.69 3.72
CA PHE A 227 2.08 6.64 2.70
C PHE A 227 1.85 5.25 3.31
N ILE A 228 2.54 4.92 4.41
CA ILE A 228 2.35 3.65 5.13
C ILE A 228 0.91 3.51 5.63
N ASN A 229 0.38 4.53 6.30
CA ASN A 229 -0.99 4.52 6.83
C ASN A 229 -2.03 4.22 5.75
N LEU A 230 -1.95 4.95 4.64
CA LEU A 230 -2.90 4.80 3.54
C LEU A 230 -2.72 3.46 2.81
N SER A 231 -1.49 3.00 2.63
CA SER A 231 -1.21 1.71 2.01
C SER A 231 -1.78 0.55 2.84
N ILE A 232 -1.67 0.62 4.16
CA ILE A 232 -2.23 -0.41 5.05
C ILE A 232 -3.74 -0.33 5.11
N LEU A 233 -4.34 0.85 5.11
CA LEU A 233 -5.79 0.99 5.04
C LEU A 233 -6.35 0.32 3.78
N LEU A 234 -5.68 0.49 2.64
CA LEU A 234 -6.06 -0.17 1.39
C LEU A 234 -5.84 -1.69 1.43
N ALA A 235 -4.74 -2.16 2.02
CA ALA A 235 -4.51 -3.59 2.23
C ALA A 235 -5.58 -4.21 3.15
N VAL A 236 -5.98 -3.51 4.22
CA VAL A 236 -7.08 -3.90 5.10
C VAL A 236 -8.40 -3.98 4.34
N GLY A 237 -8.66 -3.03 3.43
CA GLY A 237 -9.79 -3.11 2.52
C GLY A 237 -9.81 -4.41 1.72
N ILE A 238 -8.67 -4.84 1.16
CA ILE A 238 -8.55 -6.13 0.45
C ILE A 238 -8.78 -7.32 1.41
N GLY A 239 -8.32 -7.23 2.67
CA GLY A 239 -8.60 -8.24 3.68
C GLY A 239 -10.08 -8.35 4.01
N LEU A 240 -10.77 -7.23 4.21
CA LEU A 240 -12.22 -7.21 4.46
C LEU A 240 -12.99 -7.78 3.26
N LEU A 241 -12.48 -7.55 2.05
CA LEU A 241 -13.04 -8.17 0.86
C LEU A 241 -12.92 -9.70 0.93
N ALA A 242 -11.75 -10.23 1.27
CA ALA A 242 -11.55 -11.67 1.42
C ALA A 242 -12.52 -12.27 2.44
N VAL A 243 -12.73 -11.60 3.57
CA VAL A 243 -13.69 -12.00 4.62
C VAL A 243 -15.12 -12.00 4.08
N LEU A 244 -15.52 -10.99 3.31
CA LEU A 244 -16.86 -10.93 2.71
C LEU A 244 -17.09 -12.11 1.75
N PHE A 245 -16.12 -12.40 0.87
CA PHE A 245 -16.21 -13.55 -0.02
C PHE A 245 -16.26 -14.88 0.72
N ALA A 246 -15.45 -15.03 1.77
CA ALA A 246 -15.48 -16.23 2.62
C ALA A 246 -16.86 -16.40 3.28
N GLY A 247 -17.45 -15.32 3.78
CA GLY A 247 -18.81 -15.31 4.32
C GLY A 247 -19.86 -15.70 3.29
N LEU A 248 -19.75 -15.20 2.05
CA LEU A 248 -20.65 -15.59 0.97
C LEU A 248 -20.55 -17.10 0.68
N VAL A 249 -19.33 -17.60 0.52
CA VAL A 249 -19.06 -19.03 0.24
C VAL A 249 -19.62 -19.91 1.37
N PHE A 250 -19.46 -19.48 2.62
CA PHE A 250 -20.01 -20.15 3.79
C PHE A 250 -21.54 -20.20 3.76
N VAL A 251 -22.21 -19.07 3.47
CA VAL A 251 -23.67 -18.99 3.39
C VAL A 251 -24.21 -19.86 2.25
N THR A 252 -23.48 -20.00 1.14
CA THR A 252 -23.86 -20.90 0.05
C THR A 252 -23.58 -22.38 0.33
N GLY A 253 -23.05 -22.73 1.51
CA GLY A 253 -22.71 -24.10 1.87
C GLY A 253 -21.49 -24.67 1.15
N ALA A 254 -20.71 -23.83 0.48
CA ALA A 254 -19.51 -24.23 -0.26
C ALA A 254 -18.29 -24.26 0.66
N ASP A 255 -17.32 -25.12 0.33
CA ASP A 255 -16.07 -25.25 1.08
C ASP A 255 -15.11 -24.10 0.74
N ILE A 256 -14.75 -23.26 1.73
CA ILE A 256 -13.86 -22.11 1.51
C ILE A 256 -12.48 -22.61 1.07
N LEU A 257 -12.07 -23.78 1.55
CA LEU A 257 -10.78 -24.39 1.20
C LEU A 257 -10.69 -24.82 -0.27
N ARG A 258 -11.83 -24.97 -0.96
CA ARG A 258 -11.86 -25.29 -2.40
C ARG A 258 -11.94 -24.05 -3.29
N ARG A 259 -12.23 -22.89 -2.70
CA ARG A 259 -12.37 -21.61 -3.40
C ARG A 259 -11.01 -20.91 -3.50
N SER A 260 -10.28 -21.21 -4.58
CA SER A 260 -8.94 -20.68 -4.83
C SER A 260 -8.90 -19.15 -4.94
N ASP A 261 -9.99 -18.52 -5.38
CA ASP A 261 -10.19 -17.07 -5.40
C ASP A 261 -10.18 -16.46 -3.99
N VAL A 262 -10.91 -17.07 -3.04
CA VAL A 262 -10.95 -16.63 -1.65
C VAL A 262 -9.59 -16.80 -0.97
N LEU A 263 -8.96 -17.97 -1.17
CA LEU A 263 -7.63 -18.25 -0.65
C LEU A 263 -6.58 -17.31 -1.24
N ALA A 264 -6.67 -16.98 -2.53
CA ALA A 264 -5.78 -16.03 -3.17
C ALA A 264 -5.94 -14.61 -2.62
N LEU A 265 -7.16 -14.16 -2.30
CA LEU A 265 -7.40 -12.88 -1.65
C LEU A 265 -6.81 -12.83 -0.24
N PHE A 266 -6.97 -13.88 0.56
CA PHE A 266 -6.32 -13.97 1.88
C PHE A 266 -4.79 -14.01 1.76
N GLY A 267 -4.25 -14.79 0.83
CA GLY A 267 -2.81 -14.84 0.55
C GLY A 267 -2.28 -13.46 0.14
N LEU A 268 -2.98 -12.77 -0.75
CA LEU A 268 -2.64 -11.41 -1.17
C LEU A 268 -2.64 -10.45 0.02
N TYR A 269 -3.67 -10.51 0.87
CA TYR A 269 -3.75 -9.71 2.09
C TYR A 269 -2.56 -9.97 3.04
N LEU A 270 -2.26 -11.25 3.30
CA LEU A 270 -1.17 -11.67 4.18
C LEU A 270 0.21 -11.26 3.67
N VAL A 271 0.38 -11.12 2.36
CA VAL A 271 1.63 -10.61 1.77
C VAL A 271 1.65 -9.08 1.75
N LEU A 272 0.54 -8.44 1.39
CA LEU A 272 0.49 -7.00 1.14
C LEU A 272 0.60 -6.18 2.43
N VAL A 273 -0.01 -6.62 3.53
CA VAL A 273 0.08 -5.95 4.83
C VAL A 273 1.53 -5.85 5.33
N PRO A 274 2.28 -6.95 5.51
CA PRO A 274 3.67 -6.86 5.96
C PRO A 274 4.55 -6.15 4.95
N LEU A 275 4.29 -6.28 3.64
CA LEU A 275 5.03 -5.56 2.63
C LEU A 275 4.84 -4.03 2.76
N CYS A 276 3.61 -3.57 2.90
CA CYS A 276 3.27 -2.15 3.01
C CYS A 276 3.64 -1.54 4.37
N LEU A 277 3.73 -2.34 5.43
CA LEU A 277 4.15 -1.90 6.75
C LEU A 277 5.67 -1.96 6.90
N PHE A 278 6.23 -3.17 6.87
CA PHE A 278 7.58 -3.41 7.35
C PHE A 278 8.65 -2.89 6.40
N VAL A 279 8.52 -3.08 5.09
CA VAL A 279 9.55 -2.65 4.14
C VAL A 279 9.78 -1.13 4.17
N PRO A 280 8.76 -0.26 4.01
CA PRO A 280 8.98 1.18 4.08
C PRO A 280 9.36 1.63 5.50
N TYR A 281 8.77 1.03 6.55
CA TYR A 281 9.10 1.36 7.94
C TYR A 281 10.56 1.09 8.27
N TYR A 282 11.05 -0.14 8.01
CA TYR A 282 12.43 -0.50 8.32
C TYR A 282 13.43 0.25 7.44
N SER A 283 13.12 0.47 6.16
CA SER A 283 14.03 1.23 5.30
C SER A 283 14.14 2.69 5.74
N ALA A 284 13.04 3.34 6.12
CA ALA A 284 13.09 4.69 6.68
C ALA A 284 13.76 4.73 8.06
N ARG A 285 13.42 3.82 8.97
CA ARG A 285 14.08 3.70 10.27
C ARG A 285 15.59 3.51 10.16
N SER A 286 16.04 2.61 9.28
CA SER A 286 17.47 2.38 9.05
C SER A 286 18.15 3.61 8.46
N ALA A 287 17.50 4.32 7.54
CA ALA A 287 18.03 5.58 7.01
C ALA A 287 18.16 6.63 8.13
N MET A 288 17.13 6.78 8.97
CA MET A 288 17.14 7.71 10.10
C MET A 288 18.23 7.38 11.13
N LEU A 289 18.41 6.11 11.47
CA LEU A 289 19.48 5.68 12.38
C LEU A 289 20.87 5.98 11.81
N ARG A 290 21.07 5.81 10.50
CA ARG A 290 22.33 6.18 9.83
C ARG A 290 22.59 7.68 9.89
N ALA A 291 21.61 8.51 9.57
CA ALA A 291 21.75 9.96 9.65
C ALA A 291 22.02 10.44 11.08
N ARG A 292 21.35 9.86 12.08
CA ARG A 292 21.65 10.13 13.49
C ARG A 292 23.08 9.72 13.85
N GLY A 293 23.56 8.60 13.31
CA GLY A 293 24.94 8.16 13.47
C GLY A 293 25.95 9.18 12.92
N VAL A 294 25.66 9.76 11.75
CA VAL A 294 26.49 10.83 11.15
C VAL A 294 26.54 12.06 12.07
N LEU A 295 25.40 12.48 12.64
CA LEU A 295 25.34 13.61 13.57
C LEU A 295 26.07 13.35 14.89
N LEU A 296 26.04 12.12 15.41
CA LEU A 296 26.69 11.75 16.67
C LEU A 296 28.19 11.50 16.51
N LYS A 297 28.68 11.21 15.31
CA LYS A 297 30.09 10.91 15.05
C LYS A 297 31.06 12.02 15.52
N PRO A 298 30.89 13.31 15.14
CA PRO A 298 31.82 14.36 15.59
C PRO A 298 31.76 14.56 17.11
N ILE A 299 30.59 14.40 17.73
CA ILE A 299 30.42 14.47 19.20
C ILE A 299 31.19 13.34 19.87
N ALA A 300 31.14 12.13 19.32
CA ALA A 300 31.87 10.98 19.83
C ALA A 300 33.40 11.15 19.68
N GLU A 301 33.85 11.68 18.54
CA GLU A 301 35.27 11.99 18.29
C GLU A 301 35.79 13.08 19.25
N GLU A 302 35.02 14.14 19.47
CA GLU A 302 35.38 15.19 20.45
C GLU A 302 35.40 14.63 21.87
N PHE A 303 34.40 13.84 22.26
CA PHE A 303 34.35 13.19 23.57
C PHE A 303 35.58 12.32 23.81
N GLN A 304 35.96 11.49 22.83
CA GLN A 304 37.14 10.64 22.92
C GLN A 304 38.43 11.47 23.05
N GLY A 305 38.57 12.54 22.26
CA GLY A 305 39.73 13.42 22.35
C GLY A 305 39.88 14.09 23.72
N VAL A 306 38.78 14.58 24.30
CA VAL A 306 38.79 15.20 25.65
C VAL A 306 39.11 14.16 26.73
N LEU A 307 38.61 12.93 26.59
CA LEU A 307 38.87 11.84 27.52
C LEU A 307 40.34 11.37 27.50
N GLU A 308 40.97 11.31 26.33
CA GLU A 308 42.40 11.00 26.19
C GLU A 308 43.28 12.07 26.85
N VAL A 309 42.92 13.35 26.70
CA VAL A 309 43.58 14.46 27.41
C VAL A 309 43.39 14.33 28.92
N ALA A 310 42.17 14.01 29.38
CA ALA A 310 41.88 13.81 30.79
C ALA A 310 42.79 12.73 31.40
N TYR A 311 42.89 11.57 30.75
CA TYR A 311 43.74 10.46 31.21
C TYR A 311 45.21 10.84 31.34
N SER A 312 45.73 11.65 30.41
CA SER A 312 47.14 12.09 30.47
C SER A 312 47.44 12.99 31.68
N LYS A 313 46.42 13.65 32.25
CA LYS A 313 46.55 14.64 33.32
C LYS A 313 46.20 14.13 34.73
N ILE A 314 45.72 12.87 34.86
CA ILE A 314 45.34 12.26 36.15
C ILE A 314 46.48 12.26 37.18
N ALA A 315 47.74 12.25 36.73
CA ALA A 315 48.90 12.20 37.61
C ALA A 315 49.16 13.48 38.43
N ALA A 316 48.55 14.62 38.07
CA ALA A 316 48.72 15.89 38.79
C ALA A 316 47.39 16.68 38.82
N PRO A 317 46.60 16.58 39.91
CA PRO A 317 45.35 17.33 40.04
C PRO A 317 45.65 18.83 40.05
N THR A 318 45.30 19.48 38.95
CA THR A 318 45.53 20.90 38.67
C THR A 318 44.21 21.52 38.22
N GLN A 319 44.14 22.85 38.20
CA GLN A 319 42.97 23.61 37.74
C GLN A 319 42.50 23.19 36.34
N GLU A 320 43.41 22.68 35.51
CA GLU A 320 43.13 22.14 34.17
C GLU A 320 42.21 20.91 34.15
N LEU A 321 42.08 20.18 35.28
CA LEU A 321 41.18 19.03 35.38
C LEU A 321 39.71 19.48 35.46
N ASN A 322 39.44 20.59 36.15
CA ASN A 322 38.09 21.16 36.25
C ASN A 322 37.58 21.63 34.88
N ASP A 323 38.44 22.25 34.07
CA ASP A 323 38.08 22.70 32.71
C ASP A 323 37.75 21.52 31.78
N VAL A 324 38.45 20.39 31.96
CA VAL A 324 38.19 19.14 31.21
C VAL A 324 36.86 18.53 31.62
N ASP A 325 36.56 18.49 32.91
CA ASP A 325 35.27 17.99 33.42
C ASP A 325 34.09 18.83 32.92
N GLU A 326 34.21 20.16 32.96
CA GLU A 326 33.18 21.06 32.42
C GLU A 326 32.95 20.80 30.92
N ARG A 327 34.03 20.62 30.15
CA ARG A 327 33.92 20.31 28.72
C ARG A 327 33.26 18.94 28.46
N LEU A 328 33.59 17.92 29.25
CA LEU A 328 32.94 16.60 29.15
C LEU A 328 31.44 16.69 29.45
N GLU A 329 31.04 17.47 30.45
CA GLU A 329 29.64 17.71 30.78
C GLU A 329 28.92 18.43 29.63
N GLN A 330 29.55 19.45 29.04
CA GLN A 330 29.01 20.14 27.86
C GLN A 330 28.83 19.17 26.67
N ILE A 331 29.81 18.35 26.34
CA ILE A 331 29.72 17.37 25.24
C ILE A 331 28.60 16.35 25.51
N LYS A 332 28.49 15.86 26.76
CA LYS A 332 27.41 14.96 27.17
C LYS A 332 26.04 15.60 27.00
N LYS A 333 25.88 16.87 27.39
CA LYS A 333 24.64 17.63 27.18
C LYS A 333 24.28 17.75 25.70
N HIS A 334 25.24 18.04 24.83
CA HIS A 334 25.01 18.08 23.38
C HIS A 334 24.58 16.72 22.82
N ARG A 335 25.25 15.64 23.23
CA ARG A 335 24.84 14.26 22.86
C ARG A 335 23.40 13.97 23.27
N ASP A 336 23.05 14.29 24.52
CA ASP A 336 21.72 13.99 25.06
C ASP A 336 20.63 14.78 24.33
N ILE A 337 20.90 16.05 23.96
CA ILE A 337 20.01 16.85 23.11
C ILE A 337 19.81 16.16 21.76
N VAL A 338 20.87 15.72 21.08
CA VAL A 338 20.75 15.03 19.79
C VAL A 338 19.94 13.74 19.92
N LEU A 339 20.17 12.95 20.98
CA LEU A 339 19.45 11.70 21.22
C LEU A 339 17.96 11.92 21.52
N GLN A 340 17.60 13.00 22.20
CA GLN A 340 16.22 13.34 22.54
C GLN A 340 15.47 13.96 21.37
N VAL A 341 16.11 14.84 20.60
CA VAL A 341 15.46 15.63 19.55
C VAL A 341 15.45 14.90 18.21
N CYS A 342 16.45 14.05 17.91
CA CYS A 342 16.48 13.33 16.62
C CYS A 342 15.56 12.10 16.65
N PRO A 343 14.46 12.08 15.87
CA PRO A 343 13.57 10.94 15.82
C PRO A 343 14.27 9.70 15.25
N ILE A 344 13.86 8.53 15.72
CA ILE A 344 14.40 7.22 15.29
C ILE A 344 13.39 6.40 14.49
N SER A 345 12.17 6.91 14.30
CA SER A 345 11.07 6.18 13.68
C SER A 345 10.30 7.11 12.73
N PRO A 346 9.91 6.64 11.54
CA PRO A 346 9.08 7.40 10.61
C PRO A 346 7.60 7.45 11.02
N LEU A 347 7.24 6.73 12.09
CA LEU A 347 5.89 6.65 12.65
C LEU A 347 5.95 6.88 14.16
N SER A 348 4.97 7.59 14.69
CA SER A 348 4.73 7.65 16.13
C SER A 348 4.25 6.29 16.64
N LEU A 349 4.49 6.01 17.93
CA LEU A 349 4.05 4.76 18.56
C LEU A 349 2.52 4.60 18.52
N SER A 350 1.78 5.70 18.66
CA SER A 350 0.32 5.72 18.56
C SER A 350 -0.15 5.37 17.15
N ALA A 351 0.48 5.92 16.11
CA ALA A 351 0.18 5.58 14.72
C ALA A 351 0.45 4.09 14.45
N PHE A 352 1.62 3.58 14.86
CA PHE A 352 1.96 2.16 14.71
C PHE A 352 0.93 1.25 15.40
N ARG A 353 0.54 1.55 16.64
CA ARG A 353 -0.47 0.79 17.39
C ARG A 353 -1.82 0.77 16.65
N ASN A 354 -2.30 1.93 16.20
CA ASN A 354 -3.58 2.02 15.50
C ASN A 354 -3.56 1.20 14.21
N ILE A 355 -2.49 1.31 13.43
CA ILE A 355 -2.27 0.51 12.22
C ILE A 355 -2.32 -0.99 12.54
N SER A 356 -1.59 -1.46 13.57
CA SER A 356 -1.53 -2.88 13.94
C SER A 356 -2.90 -3.43 14.35
N ILE A 357 -3.69 -2.65 15.08
CA ILE A 357 -5.06 -3.03 15.46
C ILE A 357 -5.93 -3.15 14.21
N THR A 358 -5.94 -2.12 13.35
CA THR A 358 -6.74 -2.13 12.12
C THR A 358 -6.34 -3.27 11.18
N ALA A 359 -5.05 -3.57 11.06
CA ALA A 359 -4.52 -4.68 10.27
C ALA A 359 -4.77 -6.06 10.90
N SER A 360 -5.25 -6.15 12.13
CA SER A 360 -5.57 -7.43 12.77
C SER A 360 -7.05 -7.81 12.55
N ILE A 361 -7.93 -6.85 12.24
CA ILE A 361 -9.38 -7.09 12.09
C ILE A 361 -9.70 -8.10 10.98
N PRO A 362 -9.24 -7.94 9.72
CA PRO A 362 -9.56 -8.91 8.67
C PRO A 362 -8.90 -10.26 8.91
N PHE A 363 -7.71 -10.27 9.54
CA PHE A 363 -7.00 -11.50 9.88
C PHE A 363 -7.81 -12.34 10.89
N ILE A 364 -8.19 -11.75 12.02
CA ILE A 364 -8.98 -12.42 13.06
C ILE A 364 -10.32 -12.88 12.49
N SER A 365 -10.99 -12.04 11.71
CA SER A 365 -12.28 -12.36 11.08
C SER A 365 -12.17 -13.51 10.08
N GLY A 366 -11.10 -13.51 9.27
CA GLY A 366 -10.80 -14.59 8.33
C GLY A 366 -10.53 -15.91 9.04
N VAL A 367 -9.63 -15.91 10.03
CA VAL A 367 -9.31 -17.10 10.84
C VAL A 367 -10.56 -17.64 11.53
N ALA A 368 -11.39 -16.78 12.13
CA ALA A 368 -12.66 -17.20 12.73
C ALA A 368 -13.57 -17.89 11.72
N SER A 369 -13.67 -17.36 10.49
CA SER A 369 -14.47 -17.96 9.41
C SER A 369 -13.97 -19.36 9.03
N PHE A 370 -12.65 -19.57 8.95
CA PHE A 370 -12.06 -20.89 8.70
C PHE A 370 -12.30 -21.87 9.86
N VAL A 371 -12.17 -21.42 11.11
CA VAL A 371 -12.38 -22.26 12.30
C VAL A 371 -13.83 -22.73 12.38
N VAL A 372 -14.80 -21.83 12.17
CA VAL A 372 -16.23 -22.19 12.17
C VAL A 372 -16.52 -23.22 11.08
N GLN A 373 -15.97 -23.06 9.88
CA GLN A 373 -16.15 -24.05 8.82
C GLN A 373 -15.49 -25.40 9.16
N PHE A 374 -14.33 -25.39 9.80
CA PHE A 374 -13.65 -26.62 10.21
C PHE A 374 -14.45 -27.39 11.27
N LEU A 375 -15.07 -26.69 12.23
CA LEU A 375 -15.89 -27.30 13.29
C LEU A 375 -17.24 -27.82 12.81
N ASN A 376 -17.74 -27.32 11.68
CA ASN A 376 -19.02 -27.76 11.09
C ASN A 376 -18.87 -28.95 10.11
N LYS A 377 -17.64 -29.41 9.85
CA LYS A 377 -17.35 -30.64 9.10
C LYS A 377 -17.21 -31.80 10.08
#